data_AF-A0A368JK70-F1
#
_entry.id   AF-A0A368JK70-F1
#
_cell.length_a   1.000
_cell.length_b   1.000
_cell.length_c   1.000
_cell.angle_alpha   90.00
_cell.angle_beta   90.00
_cell.angle_gamma   90.00
#
_symmetry.space_group_name_H-M   'P 1'
#
loop_
_entity.id
_entity.type
_entity.pdbx_description
1 polymer ?
#
loop_
_entity_poly.entity_id
_entity_poly.type
_entity_poly.pdbx_seq_one_letter_code
_entity_poly.pdbx_strand_id
1 'polypeptide(L)'
;MEQIDEHILQVATNHLAAAEHAKQLLEKAEDRLISGSPGTISLKRYGHRPLSQNDVDSIINALGSDVDKQAIANLGNAQRALSERLKGTAHVGLVIEQAHIPYAQYYQRSLKPELWKPEQMVAVVEVLKRLRV
;
A
#
# COMPACT_ATOMS: atom_id res chain seq x y z
N MET A 1 17.08 -12.51 4.98
CA MET A 1 15.86 -12.51 4.14
C MET A 1 14.63 -12.32 5.01
N GLU A 2 14.44 -13.12 6.06
CA GLU A 2 13.29 -13.00 6.97
C GLU A 2 13.03 -11.58 7.52
N GLN A 3 14.08 -10.85 7.92
CA GLN A 3 13.96 -9.48 8.41
C GLN A 3 13.47 -8.45 7.36
N ILE A 4 13.80 -8.63 6.07
CA ILE A 4 13.31 -7.72 5.02
C ILE A 4 11.83 -8.00 4.72
N ASP A 5 11.45 -9.28 4.72
CA ASP A 5 10.09 -9.72 4.48
C ASP A 5 9.17 -9.25 5.63
N GLU A 6 9.62 -9.34 6.88
CA GLU A 6 8.92 -8.76 8.03
C GLU A 6 8.77 -7.24 7.93
N HIS A 7 9.83 -6.53 7.54
CA HIS A 7 9.75 -5.08 7.34
C HIS A 7 8.72 -4.69 6.28
N ILE A 8 8.74 -5.36 5.11
CA ILE A 8 7.80 -5.11 4.02
C ILE A 8 6.36 -5.37 4.49
N LEU A 9 6.14 -6.50 5.16
CA LEU A 9 4.83 -6.87 5.70
C LEU A 9 4.33 -5.84 6.70
N GLN A 10 5.17 -5.46 7.67
CA GLN A 10 4.81 -4.49 8.70
C GLN A 10 4.42 -3.13 8.10
N VAL A 11 5.21 -2.63 7.13
CA VAL A 11 4.92 -1.35 6.47
C VAL A 11 3.62 -1.44 5.68
N ALA A 12 3.41 -2.52 4.91
CA ALA A 12 2.19 -2.69 4.13
C ALA A 12 0.95 -2.78 5.03
N THR A 13 0.99 -3.57 6.11
CA THR A 13 -0.10 -3.69 7.08
C THR A 13 -0.36 -2.36 7.80
N ASN A 14 0.68 -1.65 8.24
CA ASN A 14 0.52 -0.35 8.87
C ASN A 14 -0.07 0.69 7.90
N HIS A 15 0.32 0.63 6.63
CA HIS A 15 -0.23 1.52 5.63
C HIS A 15 -1.73 1.23 5.39
N LEU A 16 -2.14 -0.03 5.37
CA LEU A 16 -3.56 -0.40 5.31
C LEU A 16 -4.34 0.12 6.52
N ALA A 17 -3.76 -0.01 7.72
CA ALA A 17 -4.35 0.54 8.93
C ALA A 17 -4.47 2.07 8.87
N ALA A 18 -3.44 2.76 8.38
CA ALA A 18 -3.45 4.21 8.17
C ALA A 18 -4.51 4.62 7.13
N ALA A 19 -4.71 3.84 6.07
CA ALA A 19 -5.75 4.10 5.08
C ALA A 19 -7.17 3.95 5.65
N GLU A 20 -7.40 2.95 6.52
CA GLU A 20 -8.67 2.84 7.25
C GLU A 20 -8.86 3.97 8.26
N HIS A 21 -7.79 4.35 8.96
CA HIS A 21 -7.82 5.48 9.89
C HIS A 21 -8.11 6.80 9.16
N ALA A 22 -7.58 6.99 7.95
CA ALA A 22 -7.88 8.14 7.10
C ALA A 22 -9.37 8.26 6.78
N LYS A 23 -10.08 7.14 6.60
CA LYS A 23 -11.54 7.14 6.41
C LYS A 23 -12.28 7.61 7.66
N GLN A 24 -11.81 7.22 8.85
CA GLN A 24 -12.38 7.67 10.12
C GLN A 24 -12.12 9.17 10.36
N LEU A 25 -10.94 9.65 9.95
CA LEU A 25 -10.57 11.06 10.04
C LEU A 25 -11.26 11.94 8.98
N LEU A 26 -11.89 11.34 7.96
CA LEU A 26 -12.54 12.05 6.87
C LEU A 26 -13.63 13.02 7.37
N GLU A 27 -14.36 12.65 8.43
CA GLU A 27 -15.36 13.51 9.06
C GLU A 27 -14.79 14.84 9.57
N LYS A 28 -13.53 14.82 10.02
CA LYS A 28 -12.81 15.96 10.58
C LYS A 28 -11.90 16.65 9.56
N ALA A 29 -11.63 16.01 8.43
CA ALA A 29 -10.78 16.54 7.37
C ALA A 29 -11.43 17.76 6.71
N GLU A 30 -10.65 18.79 6.45
CA GLU A 30 -11.07 19.92 5.62
C GLU A 30 -11.12 19.51 4.13
N ASP A 31 -12.03 20.11 3.35
CA ASP A 31 -12.18 19.78 1.92
C ASP A 31 -10.89 19.96 1.11
N ARG A 32 -10.00 20.88 1.52
CA ARG A 32 -8.69 21.10 0.87
C ARG A 32 -7.75 19.90 0.93
N LEU A 33 -7.99 18.96 1.86
CA LEU A 33 -7.20 17.73 2.01
C LEU A 33 -7.71 16.61 1.09
N ILE A 34 -8.84 16.81 0.41
CA ILE A 34 -9.50 15.82 -0.43
C ILE A 34 -9.43 16.28 -1.87
N SER A 35 -8.79 15.48 -2.72
CA SER A 35 -8.66 15.75 -4.14
C SER A 35 -9.99 15.66 -4.88
N GLY A 36 -10.20 16.58 -5.84
CA GLY A 36 -11.32 16.55 -6.77
C GLY A 36 -12.17 17.81 -6.75
N SER A 37 -13.24 17.80 -7.54
CA SER A 37 -14.27 18.85 -7.52
C SER A 37 -15.11 18.76 -6.24
N PRO A 38 -15.84 19.84 -5.86
CA PRO A 38 -16.75 19.79 -4.71
C PRO A 38 -17.70 18.59 -4.73
N GLY A 39 -18.29 18.27 -5.90
CA GLY A 39 -19.13 17.07 -6.04
C GLY A 39 -18.39 15.75 -5.83
N THR A 40 -17.13 15.65 -6.27
CA THR A 40 -16.29 14.47 -6.03
C THR A 40 -15.95 14.31 -4.55
N ILE A 41 -15.65 15.42 -3.88
CA ILE A 41 -15.38 15.47 -2.44
C ILE A 41 -16.61 14.99 -1.68
N SER A 42 -17.81 15.50 -2.01
CA SER A 42 -19.06 15.04 -1.39
C SER A 42 -19.27 13.53 -1.56
N LEU A 43 -19.06 12.98 -2.76
CA LEU A 43 -19.18 11.54 -3.00
C LEU A 43 -18.20 10.71 -2.15
N LYS A 44 -16.97 11.20 -1.96
CA LYS A 44 -15.99 10.56 -1.09
C LYS A 44 -16.42 10.60 0.38
N ARG A 45 -16.93 11.75 0.84
CA ARG A 45 -17.44 11.93 2.22
C ARG A 45 -18.58 10.98 2.56
N TYR A 46 -19.50 10.77 1.62
CA TYR A 46 -20.63 9.85 1.79
C TYR A 46 -20.28 8.38 1.52
N GLY A 47 -19.02 8.06 1.24
CA GLY A 47 -18.58 6.67 0.98
C GLY A 47 -19.03 6.11 -0.39
N HIS A 48 -19.63 6.93 -1.26
CA HIS A 48 -20.02 6.55 -2.61
C HIS A 48 -18.83 6.47 -3.58
N ARG A 49 -17.67 7.01 -3.17
CA ARG A 49 -16.42 6.92 -3.91
C ARG A 49 -15.26 6.65 -2.95
N PRO A 50 -14.32 5.74 -3.28
CA PRO A 50 -13.16 5.52 -2.44
C PRO A 50 -12.22 6.73 -2.41
N LEU A 51 -11.49 6.87 -1.31
CA LEU A 51 -10.35 7.78 -1.21
C LEU A 51 -9.25 7.30 -2.15
N SER A 52 -8.61 8.25 -2.82
CA SER A 52 -7.38 8.02 -3.56
C SER A 52 -6.18 8.01 -2.60
N GLN A 53 -5.04 7.47 -3.06
CA GLN A 53 -3.81 7.46 -2.28
C GLN A 53 -3.42 8.88 -1.81
N ASN A 54 -3.52 9.87 -2.70
CA ASN A 54 -3.21 11.26 -2.35
C ASN A 54 -4.14 11.83 -1.25
N ASP A 55 -5.40 11.37 -1.19
CA ASP A 55 -6.32 11.80 -0.12
C ASP A 55 -5.89 11.18 1.21
N VAL A 56 -5.56 9.88 1.20
CA VAL A 56 -5.05 9.18 2.38
C VAL A 56 -3.79 9.87 2.90
N ASP A 57 -2.83 10.14 2.02
CA ASP A 57 -1.59 10.83 2.37
C ASP A 57 -1.86 12.22 2.96
N SER A 58 -2.72 13.01 2.32
CA SER A 58 -3.04 14.37 2.77
C SER A 58 -3.74 14.39 4.13
N ILE A 59 -4.72 13.50 4.32
CA ILE A 59 -5.49 13.39 5.57
C ILE A 59 -4.58 12.92 6.71
N ILE A 60 -3.76 11.90 6.49
CA ILE A 60 -2.88 11.34 7.52
C ILE A 60 -1.74 12.30 7.87
N ASN A 61 -1.17 13.00 6.88
CA ASN A 61 -0.15 14.01 7.17
C ASN A 61 -0.70 15.16 8.03
N ALA A 62 -1.97 15.55 7.84
CA ALA A 62 -2.60 16.62 8.60
C ALA A 62 -3.13 16.17 9.97
N LEU A 63 -3.77 15.01 10.04
CA LEU A 63 -4.61 14.59 11.19
C LEU A 63 -4.22 13.23 11.80
N GLY A 64 -3.37 12.46 11.12
CA GLY A 64 -2.97 11.13 11.56
C GLY A 64 -1.98 11.15 12.73
N SER A 65 -1.82 9.99 13.36
CA SER A 65 -0.80 9.76 14.39
C SER A 65 0.60 9.70 13.79
N ASP A 66 1.64 9.76 14.64
CA ASP A 66 3.02 9.60 14.18
C ASP A 66 3.28 8.22 13.56
N VAL A 67 2.60 7.19 14.06
CA VAL A 67 2.64 5.83 13.51
C VAL A 67 2.07 5.80 12.09
N ASP A 68 0.94 6.47 11.86
CA ASP A 68 0.31 6.54 10.53
C ASP A 68 1.22 7.28 9.54
N LYS A 69 1.77 8.42 9.96
CA LYS A 69 2.68 9.23 9.13
C LYS A 69 3.93 8.44 8.75
N GLN A 70 4.49 7.70 9.69
CA GLN A 70 5.64 6.85 9.44
C GLN A 70 5.30 5.70 8.48
N ALA A 71 4.09 5.13 8.56
CA ALA A 71 3.63 4.09 7.65
C ALA A 71 3.55 4.59 6.20
N ILE A 72 3.00 5.80 5.99
CA ILE A 72 2.94 6.43 4.65
C ILE A 72 4.33 6.76 4.12
N ALA A 73 5.16 7.39 4.95
CA ALA A 73 6.52 7.77 4.54
C ALA A 73 7.38 6.55 4.14
N ASN A 74 7.16 5.40 4.77
CA ASN A 74 7.94 4.19 4.54
C ASN A 74 7.44 3.34 3.35
N LEU A 75 6.22 3.56 2.84
CA LEU A 75 5.64 2.71 1.80
C LEU A 75 6.55 2.62 0.57
N GLY A 76 7.06 3.76 0.08
CA GLY A 76 7.93 3.79 -1.11
C GLY A 76 9.22 2.98 -0.95
N ASN A 77 9.77 2.92 0.27
CA ASN A 77 10.93 2.08 0.57
C ASN A 77 10.56 0.59 0.58
N ALA A 78 9.43 0.23 1.19
CA ALA A 78 8.94 -1.16 1.22
C ALA A 78 8.58 -1.69 -0.17
N GLN A 79 7.98 -0.85 -1.02
CA GLN A 79 7.68 -1.19 -2.42
C GLN A 79 8.95 -1.52 -3.22
N ARG A 80 10.00 -0.69 -3.07
CA ARG A 80 11.31 -0.95 -3.70
C ARG A 80 11.96 -2.22 -3.14
N ALA A 81 11.92 -2.40 -1.82
CA ALA A 81 12.44 -3.59 -1.17
C ALA A 81 11.75 -4.87 -1.67
N LEU A 82 10.44 -4.84 -1.88
CA LEU A 82 9.70 -5.98 -2.45
C LEU A 82 10.12 -6.28 -3.88
N SER A 83 10.24 -5.28 -4.74
CA SER A 83 10.68 -5.50 -6.12
C SER A 83 12.10 -6.08 -6.19
N GLU A 84 13.03 -5.60 -5.38
CA GLU A 84 14.39 -6.17 -5.31
C GLU A 84 14.38 -7.59 -4.73
N ARG A 85 13.58 -7.82 -3.69
CA ARG A 85 13.40 -9.15 -3.10
C ARG A 85 12.94 -10.16 -4.13
N LEU A 86 11.94 -9.82 -4.95
CA LEU A 86 11.38 -10.69 -5.98
C LEU A 86 12.34 -10.96 -7.15
N LYS A 87 13.22 -10.00 -7.49
CA LYS A 87 14.27 -10.22 -8.50
C LYS A 87 15.26 -11.31 -8.06
N GLY A 88 15.56 -11.37 -6.76
CA GLY A 88 16.44 -12.38 -6.16
C GLY A 88 15.77 -13.72 -5.87
N THR A 89 14.44 -13.82 -6.01
CA THR A 89 13.68 -15.03 -5.66
C THR A 89 13.69 -16.06 -6.79
N ALA A 90 14.18 -17.27 -6.50
CA ALA A 90 14.03 -18.41 -7.40
C ALA A 90 12.54 -18.75 -7.58
N HIS A 91 12.13 -19.09 -8.80
CA HIS A 91 10.73 -19.42 -9.13
C HIS A 91 9.72 -18.31 -8.79
N VAL A 92 10.09 -17.04 -8.96
CA VAL A 92 9.20 -15.88 -8.73
C VAL A 92 7.83 -16.01 -9.42
N GLY A 93 7.76 -16.69 -10.57
CA GLY A 93 6.49 -16.99 -11.24
C GLY A 93 5.48 -17.72 -10.34
N LEU A 94 5.92 -18.72 -9.58
CA LEU A 94 5.08 -19.48 -8.65
C LEU A 94 4.60 -18.60 -7.48
N VAL A 95 5.49 -17.74 -6.95
CA VAL A 95 5.16 -16.82 -5.85
C VAL A 95 4.06 -15.86 -6.29
N ILE A 96 4.22 -15.25 -7.46
CA ILE A 96 3.30 -14.27 -8.03
C ILE A 96 1.96 -14.91 -8.42
N GLU A 97 1.98 -16.14 -8.95
CA GLU A 97 0.78 -16.92 -9.25
C GLU A 97 -0.01 -17.25 -7.99
N GLN A 98 0.64 -17.75 -6.94
CA GLN A 98 -0.01 -18.07 -5.66
C GLN A 98 -0.49 -16.82 -4.91
N ALA A 99 0.12 -15.66 -5.16
CA ALA A 99 -0.36 -14.36 -4.71
C ALA A 99 -1.51 -13.79 -5.57
N HIS A 100 -1.98 -14.55 -6.56
CA HIS A 100 -3.05 -14.17 -7.50
C HIS A 100 -2.76 -12.88 -8.27
N ILE A 101 -1.48 -12.63 -8.60
CA ILE A 101 -1.06 -11.47 -9.37
C ILE A 101 -0.76 -11.90 -10.82
N PRO A 102 -1.42 -11.29 -11.83
CA PRO A 102 -1.09 -11.57 -13.21
C PRO A 102 0.36 -11.21 -13.54
N TYR A 103 1.05 -12.08 -14.29
CA TYR A 103 2.46 -11.88 -14.63
C TYR A 103 2.74 -10.52 -15.32
N ALA A 104 1.83 -10.06 -16.18
CA ALA A 104 1.94 -8.74 -16.82
C ALA A 104 1.95 -7.59 -15.80
N GLN A 105 1.16 -7.69 -14.72
CA GLN A 105 1.16 -6.69 -13.65
C GLN A 105 2.46 -6.76 -12.83
N TYR A 106 2.94 -7.97 -12.54
CA TYR A 106 4.25 -8.15 -11.89
C TYR A 106 5.38 -7.51 -12.71
N TYR A 107 5.43 -7.75 -14.02
CA TYR A 107 6.44 -7.16 -14.89
C TYR A 107 6.40 -5.63 -14.89
N GLN A 108 5.21 -5.03 -14.91
CA GLN A 108 5.08 -3.58 -14.78
C GLN A 108 5.59 -3.07 -13.42
N ARG A 109 5.28 -3.78 -12.33
CA ARG A 109 5.67 -3.40 -10.96
C ARG A 109 7.15 -3.64 -10.65
N SER A 110 7.79 -4.59 -11.32
CA SER A 110 9.24 -4.79 -11.20
C SER A 110 10.03 -3.62 -11.81
N LEU A 111 9.47 -2.99 -12.86
CA LEU A 111 9.99 -1.76 -13.47
C LEU A 111 9.58 -0.49 -12.71
N LYS A 112 8.37 -0.49 -12.15
CA LYS A 112 7.76 0.63 -11.42
C LYS A 112 7.26 0.19 -10.05
N PRO A 113 8.15 0.10 -9.04
CA PRO A 113 7.80 -0.41 -7.71
C PRO A 113 6.65 0.36 -7.04
N GLU A 114 6.48 1.63 -7.36
CA GLU A 114 5.40 2.49 -6.85
C GLU A 114 3.98 1.97 -7.18
N LEU A 115 3.86 1.08 -8.17
CA LEU A 115 2.59 0.46 -8.57
C LEU A 115 2.21 -0.76 -7.70
N TRP A 116 3.05 -1.16 -6.76
CA TRP A 116 2.70 -2.16 -5.75
C TRP A 116 1.64 -1.62 -4.80
N LYS A 117 0.50 -2.30 -4.72
CA LYS A 117 -0.51 -1.98 -3.72
C LYS A 117 -0.19 -2.68 -2.40
N PRO A 118 -0.43 -2.04 -1.24
CA PRO A 118 -0.14 -2.66 0.06
C PRO A 118 -0.78 -4.06 0.24
N GLU A 119 -2.01 -4.28 -0.22
CA GLU A 119 -2.68 -5.58 -0.12
C GLU A 119 -1.94 -6.67 -0.91
N GLN A 120 -1.40 -6.30 -2.07
CA GLN A 120 -0.63 -7.21 -2.91
C GLN A 120 0.75 -7.49 -2.29
N MET A 121 1.36 -6.48 -1.66
CA MET A 121 2.61 -6.66 -0.93
C MET A 121 2.45 -7.67 0.20
N VAL A 122 1.37 -7.55 0.99
CA VAL A 122 1.02 -8.51 2.05
C VAL A 122 0.90 -9.93 1.46
N ALA A 123 0.07 -10.11 0.43
CA ALA A 123 -0.16 -11.42 -0.18
C ALA A 123 1.13 -12.08 -0.71
N VAL A 124 1.99 -11.29 -1.36
CA VAL A 124 3.28 -11.79 -1.87
C VAL A 124 4.20 -12.22 -0.74
N VAL A 125 4.34 -11.40 0.31
CA VAL A 125 5.21 -11.73 1.45
C VAL A 125 4.71 -12.96 2.20
N GLU A 126 3.39 -13.11 2.37
CA GLU A 126 2.81 -14.32 2.98
C GLU A 126 3.13 -15.58 2.16
N VAL A 127 3.09 -15.49 0.84
CA VAL A 127 3.47 -16.60 -0.05
C VAL A 127 4.96 -16.91 0.07
N LEU A 128 5.84 -15.89 0.07
CA LEU A 128 7.29 -16.08 0.29
C LEU A 128 7.56 -16.81 1.61
N LYS A 129 6.91 -16.37 2.70
CA LYS A 129 7.01 -17.02 4.02
C LYS A 129 6.51 -18.46 4.00
N ARG A 130 5.37 -18.73 3.35
CA ARG A 130 4.79 -20.07 3.24
C ARG A 130 5.72 -21.02 2.47
N LEU A 131 6.31 -20.54 1.37
CA LEU A 131 7.20 -21.32 0.51
C LEU A 131 8.64 -21.38 1.04
N ARG A 132 8.98 -20.57 2.06
CA ARG A 132 10.32 -20.46 2.67
C ARG A 132 11.42 -20.13 1.66
N VAL A 133 11.12 -19.20 0.74
CA VAL A 133 12.00 -18.68 -0.31
C VAL A 133 12.11 -17.19 -0.26
#